data_AF-A0A7Z9Y4Z9-F1
#
_entry.id   AF-A0A7Z9Y4Z9-F1
#
_cell.length_a   1.000
_cell.length_b   1.000
_cell.length_c   1.000
_cell.angle_alpha   90.00
_cell.angle_beta   90.00
_cell.angle_gamma   90.00
#
_symmetry.space_group_name_H-M   'P 1'
#
loop_
_entity.id
_entity.type
_entity.pdbx_description
1 polymer ?
#
loop_
_entity_poly.entity_id
_entity_poly.type
_entity_poly.pdbx_seq_one_letter_code
_entity_poly.pdbx_strand_id
1 'polypeptide(L)'
;MTIGSNTFKLEKRLTLTNAQAAIISINAIIVALFLFGFLFLFAGVSPFEAYWEIFSYAFANPFGIPLTISRFIFLLLCTYAFIVPYRAGLWNIGMSGQLYAGALAVYGVLFLLASAKRVRRT
;
A
#
# COMPACT_ATOMS: atom_id res chain seq x y z
N MET A 1 22.19 21.35 18.61
CA MET A 1 23.52 21.34 18.00
C MET A 1 23.62 22.63 17.20
N THR A 2 24.52 23.54 17.57
CA THR A 2 24.67 24.84 16.89
C THR A 2 25.56 24.69 15.67
N ILE A 3 25.01 24.93 14.48
CA ILE A 3 25.76 24.98 13.22
C ILE A 3 25.65 26.41 12.70
N GLY A 4 26.73 27.18 12.81
CA GLY A 4 26.77 28.59 12.41
C GLY A 4 25.95 29.51 13.33
N SER A 5 25.32 30.54 12.75
CA SER A 5 24.46 31.53 13.44
C SER A 5 23.05 31.04 13.74
N ASN A 6 22.69 29.82 13.33
CA ASN A 6 21.36 29.25 13.52
C ASN A 6 21.38 28.10 14.52
N THR A 7 20.59 28.22 15.58
CA THR A 7 20.38 27.20 16.61
C THR A 7 19.39 26.15 16.11
N PHE A 8 19.88 25.09 15.48
CA PHE A 8 19.07 23.93 15.14
C PHE A 8 18.76 23.11 16.41
N LYS A 9 17.50 23.18 16.84
CA LYS A 9 16.95 22.38 17.93
C LYS A 9 16.14 21.23 17.34
N LEU A 10 16.66 20.01 17.47
CA LEU A 10 15.96 18.80 17.07
C LEU A 10 14.86 18.51 18.09
N GLU A 11 13.67 19.09 17.87
CA GLU A 11 12.47 18.76 18.64
C GLU A 11 11.66 17.70 17.89
N LYS A 12 11.26 16.64 18.59
CA LYS A 12 10.33 15.65 18.06
C LYS A 12 9.03 16.38 17.73
N ARG A 13 8.64 16.47 16.45
CA ARG A 13 7.32 16.97 16.07
C ARG A 13 6.27 15.98 16.57
N LEU A 14 5.59 16.36 17.66
CA LEU A 14 4.57 15.55 18.31
C LEU A 14 3.21 15.63 17.60
N THR A 15 2.98 16.69 16.81
CA THR A 15 1.72 16.91 16.09
C THR A 15 1.97 17.46 14.68
N LEU A 16 1.41 16.78 13.67
CA LEU A 16 1.31 17.31 12.31
C LEU A 16 -0.12 17.83 12.13
N THR A 17 -0.28 19.00 11.51
CA THR A 17 -1.61 19.44 11.11
C THR A 17 -2.10 18.58 9.93
N ASN A 18 -3.42 18.42 9.77
CA ASN A 18 -4.00 17.67 8.66
C ASN A 18 -3.50 18.18 7.30
N ALA A 19 -3.32 19.50 7.17
CA ALA A 19 -2.75 20.11 5.98
C ALA A 19 -1.30 19.69 5.74
N GLN A 20 -0.45 19.67 6.77
CA GLN A 20 0.93 19.19 6.66
C GLN A 20 0.98 17.71 6.27
N ALA A 21 0.14 16.87 6.88
CA ALA A 21 0.06 15.45 6.53
C ALA A 21 -0.36 15.25 5.06
N ALA A 22 -1.35 15.99 4.58
CA ALA A 22 -1.77 15.94 3.19
C ALA A 22 -0.67 16.39 2.23
N ILE A 23 0.03 17.49 2.54
CA ILE A 23 1.15 18.00 1.74
C ILE A 23 2.28 16.97 1.66
N ILE A 24 2.61 16.30 2.77
CA ILE A 24 3.63 15.25 2.78
C ILE A 24 3.20 14.09 1.86
N SER A 25 1.96 13.60 1.98
CA SER A 25 1.46 12.51 1.15
C SER A 25 1.43 12.87 -0.34
N ILE A 26 0.98 14.09 -0.69
CA ILE A 26 0.96 14.56 -2.09
C ILE A 26 2.38 14.62 -2.65
N ASN A 27 3.34 15.18 -1.90
CA ASN A 27 4.74 15.22 -2.34
C ASN A 27 5.31 13.83 -2.53
N ALA A 28 5.02 12.89 -1.63
CA ALA A 28 5.46 11.50 -1.76
C ALA A 28 4.93 10.85 -3.06
N ILE A 29 3.65 11.09 -3.39
CA ILE A 29 3.04 10.61 -4.64
C ILE A 29 3.74 11.22 -5.86
N ILE A 30 3.96 12.55 -5.85
CA ILE A 30 4.63 13.24 -6.95
C ILE A 30 6.04 12.69 -7.17
N VAL A 31 6.82 12.54 -6.10
CA VAL A 31 8.18 11.97 -6.17
C VAL A 31 8.15 10.54 -6.70
N ALA A 32 7.21 9.70 -6.25
CA ALA A 32 7.04 8.36 -6.79
C ALA A 32 6.76 8.37 -8.30
N LEU A 33 5.85 9.22 -8.77
CA LEU A 33 5.57 9.38 -10.21
C LEU A 33 6.78 9.89 -10.99
N PHE A 34 7.63 10.74 -10.43
CA PHE A 34 8.88 11.10 -11.10
C PHE A 34 9.83 9.91 -11.22
N LEU A 35 10.03 9.17 -10.11
CA LEU A 35 10.92 8.00 -10.09
C LEU A 35 10.47 6.91 -11.07
N PHE A 36 9.18 6.57 -11.09
CA PHE A 36 8.63 5.63 -12.06
C PHE A 36 8.70 6.17 -13.50
N GLY A 37 8.58 7.49 -13.68
CA GLY A 37 8.72 8.13 -14.98
C GLY A 37 10.12 7.92 -15.55
N PHE A 38 11.16 8.08 -14.71
CA PHE A 38 12.53 7.75 -15.11
C PHE A 38 12.69 6.28 -15.47
N LEU A 39 12.07 5.36 -14.71
CA LEU A 39 12.09 3.93 -15.05
C LEU A 39 11.46 3.63 -16.42
N PHE A 40 10.36 4.29 -16.77
CA PHE A 40 9.76 4.15 -18.10
C PHE A 40 10.67 4.68 -19.20
N LEU A 41 11.32 5.82 -19.00
CA LEU A 41 12.31 6.34 -19.94
C LEU A 41 13.47 5.37 -20.15
N PHE A 42 13.98 4.76 -19.07
CA PHE A 42 15.02 3.71 -19.17
C PHE A 42 14.53 2.47 -19.93
N ALA A 43 13.25 2.16 -19.85
CA ALA A 43 12.62 1.08 -20.62
C ALA A 43 12.28 1.48 -22.07
N GLY A 44 12.58 2.71 -22.50
CA GLY A 44 12.26 3.22 -23.84
C GLY A 44 10.79 3.56 -24.06
N VAL A 45 10.00 3.70 -22.99
CA VAL A 45 8.57 4.00 -23.03
C VAL A 45 8.33 5.46 -22.62
N SER A 46 7.43 6.15 -23.32
CA SER A 46 7.05 7.51 -22.94
C SER A 46 6.29 7.47 -21.60
N PRO A 47 6.72 8.24 -20.55
CA PRO A 47 6.06 8.20 -19.24
C PRO A 47 4.60 8.61 -19.30
N PHE A 48 4.26 9.55 -20.19
CA PHE A 48 2.90 10.02 -20.39
C PHE A 48 2.00 8.89 -20.92
N GLU A 49 2.45 8.13 -21.93
CA GLU A 49 1.72 6.97 -22.43
C GLU A 49 1.61 5.88 -21.36
N ALA A 50 2.70 5.59 -20.65
CA ALA A 50 2.70 4.58 -19.59
C ALA A 50 1.69 4.92 -18.48
N TYR A 51 1.68 6.16 -18.02
CA TYR A 51 0.69 6.60 -17.02
C TYR A 51 -0.72 6.60 -17.57
N TRP A 52 -0.92 7.06 -18.80
CA TRP A 52 -2.23 7.02 -19.44
C TRP A 52 -2.77 5.59 -19.49
N GLU A 53 -1.99 4.64 -19.98
CA GLU A 53 -2.37 3.23 -20.04
C GLU A 53 -2.70 2.64 -18.65
N ILE A 54 -1.88 2.94 -17.63
CA ILE A 54 -2.15 2.49 -16.26
C ILE A 54 -3.48 3.04 -15.74
N PHE A 55 -3.73 4.34 -15.92
CA PHE A 55 -4.96 4.98 -15.44
C PHE A 55 -6.20 4.53 -16.24
N SER A 56 -6.10 4.48 -17.57
CA SER A 56 -7.16 4.01 -18.45
C SER A 56 -7.50 2.55 -18.18
N TYR A 57 -6.50 1.69 -17.96
CA TYR A 57 -6.76 0.33 -17.52
C TYR A 57 -7.45 0.31 -16.15
N ALA A 58 -6.94 1.04 -15.16
CA ALA A 58 -7.49 1.00 -13.80
C ALA A 58 -8.95 1.50 -13.70
N PHE A 59 -9.32 2.53 -14.48
CA PHE A 59 -10.59 3.27 -14.29
C PHE A 59 -11.53 3.28 -15.50
N ALA A 60 -11.04 3.08 -16.73
CA ALA A 60 -11.87 3.09 -17.94
C ALA A 60 -12.07 1.69 -18.55
N ASN A 61 -11.39 0.67 -18.02
CA ASN A 61 -11.53 -0.71 -18.48
C ASN A 61 -12.49 -1.51 -17.57
N PRO A 62 -13.51 -2.18 -18.12
CA PRO A 62 -14.43 -3.03 -17.35
C PRO A 62 -13.76 -4.15 -16.54
N PHE A 63 -12.61 -4.65 -16.99
CA PHE A 63 -11.81 -5.64 -16.27
C PHE A 63 -10.90 -5.03 -15.20
N GLY A 64 -10.45 -3.78 -15.41
CA GLY A 64 -9.54 -3.12 -14.50
C GLY A 64 -10.22 -2.54 -13.27
N ILE A 65 -11.45 -2.02 -13.39
CA ILE A 65 -12.19 -1.46 -12.25
C ILE A 65 -12.36 -2.50 -11.10
N PRO A 66 -12.86 -3.73 -11.33
CA PRO A 66 -13.00 -4.72 -10.25
C PRO A 66 -11.67 -5.10 -9.61
N LEU A 67 -10.60 -5.16 -10.42
CA LEU A 67 -9.27 -5.49 -9.94
C LEU A 67 -8.69 -4.37 -9.07
N THR A 68 -8.85 -3.12 -9.48
CA THR A 68 -8.46 -1.92 -8.73
C THR A 68 -9.20 -1.86 -7.40
N ILE A 69 -10.53 -2.06 -7.41
CA ILE A 69 -11.35 -2.07 -6.19
C ILE A 69 -10.92 -3.20 -5.25
N SER A 70 -10.69 -4.41 -5.78
CA SER A 70 -10.28 -5.56 -4.97
C SER A 70 -8.93 -5.32 -4.27
N ARG A 71 -7.96 -4.74 -5.00
CA ARG A 71 -6.65 -4.35 -4.43
C ARG A 71 -6.80 -3.23 -3.42
N PHE A 72 -7.64 -2.23 -3.70
CA PHE A 72 -7.92 -1.13 -2.79
C PHE A 72 -8.52 -1.62 -1.47
N ILE A 73 -9.58 -2.45 -1.51
CA ILE A 73 -10.21 -3.02 -0.31
C ILE A 73 -9.18 -3.79 0.51
N PHE A 74 -8.34 -4.60 -0.13
CA PHE A 74 -7.31 -5.36 0.56
C PHE A 74 -6.29 -4.45 1.28
N LEU A 75 -5.76 -3.42 0.61
CA LEU A 75 -4.83 -2.45 1.21
C LEU A 75 -5.49 -1.62 2.32
N LEU A 76 -6.76 -1.29 2.14
CA LEU A 76 -7.57 -0.59 3.13
C LEU A 76 -7.72 -1.44 4.39
N LEU A 77 -8.08 -2.73 4.26
CA LEU A 77 -8.16 -3.66 5.39
C LEU A 77 -6.83 -3.84 6.10
N CYS A 78 -5.72 -3.93 5.35
CA CYS A 78 -4.38 -3.92 5.94
C CYS A 78 -4.16 -2.65 6.75
N THR A 79 -4.44 -1.48 6.18
CA THR A 79 -4.30 -0.20 6.89
C THR A 79 -5.13 -0.17 8.18
N TYR A 80 -6.36 -0.68 8.16
CA TYR A 80 -7.20 -0.81 9.36
C TYR A 80 -6.57 -1.71 10.44
N ALA A 81 -5.97 -2.84 10.04
CA ALA A 81 -5.29 -3.75 10.96
C ALA A 81 -4.09 -3.11 11.68
N PHE A 82 -3.49 -2.05 11.11
CA PHE A 82 -2.44 -1.27 11.76
C PHE A 82 -2.99 -0.08 12.56
N ILE A 83 -3.87 0.73 11.95
CA ILE A 83 -4.30 2.01 12.53
C ILE A 83 -5.13 1.82 13.80
N VAL A 84 -5.93 0.75 13.89
CA VAL A 84 -6.79 0.51 15.06
C VAL A 84 -5.96 0.22 16.32
N PRO A 85 -5.01 -0.75 16.32
CA PRO A 85 -4.07 -0.93 17.44
C PRO A 85 -3.22 0.31 17.72
N TYR A 86 -2.75 1.00 16.68
CA TYR A 86 -1.93 2.20 16.84
C TYR A 86 -2.67 3.29 17.62
N ARG A 87 -3.96 3.50 17.34
CA ARG A 87 -4.80 4.43 18.09
C ARG A 87 -5.02 4.01 19.56
N ALA A 88 -4.91 2.73 19.87
CA ALA A 88 -4.94 2.21 21.23
C ALA A 88 -3.56 2.25 21.94
N GLY A 89 -2.54 2.83 21.31
CA GLY A 89 -1.17 2.87 21.84
C GLY A 89 -0.38 1.57 21.65
N LEU A 90 -0.92 0.62 20.90
CA LEU A 90 -0.27 -0.65 20.59
C LEU A 90 0.47 -0.54 19.26
N TRP A 91 1.78 -0.80 19.29
CA TRP A 91 2.61 -0.77 18.10
C TRP A 91 2.63 -2.14 17.41
N ASN A 92 2.19 -2.21 16.16
CA ASN A 92 2.16 -3.44 15.36
C ASN A 92 3.36 -3.52 14.40
N ILE A 93 4.39 -4.31 14.75
CA ILE A 93 5.59 -4.54 13.92
C ILE A 93 5.36 -5.68 12.89
N GLY A 94 4.51 -6.65 13.22
CA GLY A 94 4.40 -7.93 12.53
C GLY A 94 3.38 -7.97 11.38
N MET A 95 3.01 -6.82 10.81
CA MET A 95 1.95 -6.72 9.80
C MET A 95 2.18 -7.64 8.60
N SER A 96 3.42 -7.73 8.09
CA SER A 96 3.76 -8.65 7.00
C SER A 96 3.50 -10.11 7.38
N GLY A 97 3.88 -10.51 8.60
CA GLY A 97 3.62 -11.84 9.13
C GLY A 97 2.13 -12.15 9.30
N GLN A 98 1.34 -11.19 9.76
CA GLN A 98 -0.13 -11.31 9.85
C GLN A 98 -0.75 -11.55 8.48
N LEU A 99 -0.25 -10.84 7.46
CA LEU A 99 -0.71 -11.03 6.09
C LEU A 99 -0.39 -12.44 5.57
N TYR A 100 0.85 -12.91 5.73
CA TYR A 100 1.26 -14.26 5.31
C TYR A 100 0.52 -15.35 6.08
N ALA A 101 0.39 -15.22 7.40
CA ALA A 101 -0.34 -16.18 8.23
C ALA A 101 -1.81 -16.28 7.83
N GLY A 102 -2.47 -15.14 7.56
CA GLY A 102 -3.85 -15.10 7.07
C GLY A 102 -3.98 -15.79 5.71
N ALA A 103 -3.08 -15.51 4.77
CA ALA A 103 -3.06 -16.18 3.46
C ALA A 103 -2.87 -17.70 3.60
N LEU A 104 -1.89 -18.15 4.39
CA LEU A 104 -1.63 -19.57 4.65
C LEU A 104 -2.82 -20.27 5.30
N ALA A 105 -3.47 -19.63 6.27
CA ALA A 105 -4.65 -20.18 6.94
C ALA A 105 -5.81 -20.42 5.94
N VAL A 106 -6.10 -19.45 5.07
CA VAL A 106 -7.13 -19.59 4.04
C VAL A 106 -6.80 -20.73 3.07
N TYR A 107 -5.56 -20.79 2.59
CA TYR A 107 -5.11 -21.89 1.72
C TYR A 107 -5.22 -23.26 2.40
N GLY A 108 -4.86 -23.35 3.68
CA GLY A 108 -4.98 -24.58 4.47
C GLY A 108 -6.43 -25.04 4.58
N VAL A 109 -7.36 -24.14 4.89
CA VAL A 109 -8.80 -24.45 4.96
C VAL A 109 -9.33 -24.91 3.60
N LEU A 110 -8.98 -24.21 2.51
CA LEU A 110 -9.39 -24.60 1.16
C LEU A 110 -8.85 -25.98 0.78
N PHE A 111 -7.59 -26.26 1.10
CA PHE A 111 -6.98 -27.56 0.85
C PHE A 111 -7.72 -28.68 1.59
N LEU A 112 -8.06 -28.48 2.86
CA LEU A 112 -8.81 -29.46 3.65
C LEU A 112 -10.22 -29.68 3.08
N LEU A 113 -10.94 -28.61 2.73
CA LEU A 113 -12.29 -28.71 2.15
C LEU A 113 -12.28 -29.39 0.77
N ALA A 114 -11.29 -29.08 -0.07
CA ALA A 114 -11.11 -29.72 -1.37
C ALA A 114 -10.78 -31.21 -1.23
N SER A 115 -9.93 -31.56 -0.25
CA SER A 115 -9.57 -32.94 0.05
C SER A 115 -10.78 -33.73 0.55
N ALA A 116 -11.60 -33.15 1.43
CA ALA A 116 -12.84 -33.77 1.91
C ALA A 116 -13.87 -34.00 0.80
N LYS A 117 -14.01 -33.06 -0.15
CA LYS A 117 -14.88 -33.24 -1.34
C LYS A 117 -14.37 -34.33 -2.28
N ARG A 118 -13.05 -34.52 -2.39
CA ARG A 118 -12.44 -35.53 -3.27
C ARG A 118 -12.67 -36.95 -2.75
N VAL A 119 -12.58 -37.16 -1.44
CA VAL A 119 -12.85 -38.46 -0.79
C VAL A 119 -14.33 -38.86 -0.87
N ARG A 120 -15.26 -37.89 -0.92
CA ARG A 120 -16.71 -38.17 -1.00
C ARG A 120 -17.23 -38.51 -2.39
N ARG A 121 -16.40 -38.40 -3.44
CA ARG A 121 -16.77 -38.66 -4.85
C ARG A 121 -16.26 -40.01 -5.36
N THR A 122 -15.53 -40.76 -4.54
CA THR A 122 -15.11 -42.15 -4.76
C THR A 122 -15.93 -43.06 -3.86
#